data_AF-A0A959Y8U0-F1
#
_entry.id   AF-A0A959Y8U0-F1
#
_cell.length_a   1.000
_cell.length_b   1.000
_cell.length_c   1.000
_cell.angle_alpha   90.00
_cell.angle_beta   90.00
_cell.angle_gamma   90.00
#
_symmetry.space_group_name_H-M   'P 1'
#
loop_
_entity.id
_entity.type
_entity.pdbx_description
1 polymer ?
#
loop_
_entity_poly.entity_id
_entity_poly.type
_entity_poly.pdbx_seq_one_letter_code
_entity_poly.pdbx_strand_id
1 'polypeptide(L)' 'MSDRERQIIDQAHKVFMRLGIRSVNMDDIAQHLRISKKTLYQFVKDMQDLVQRLVKYNCEQHHAAITGICERGLNAID' A
#
# COMPACT_ATOMS: atom_id res chain seq x y z
N MET A 1 12.50 0.72 4.56
CA MET A 1 11.87 0.59 3.24
C MET A 1 12.36 1.74 2.39
N SER A 2 12.87 1.48 1.19
CA SER A 2 13.34 2.55 0.29
C SER A 2 12.18 3.40 -0.22
N ASP A 3 12.46 4.63 -0.66
CA ASP A 3 11.43 5.53 -1.22
C ASP A 3 10.74 4.90 -2.44
N ARG A 4 11.49 4.15 -3.25
CA ARG A 4 10.96 3.47 -4.43
C ARG A 4 10.01 2.34 -4.06
N GLU A 5 10.34 1.52 -3.08
CA GLU A 5 9.44 0.49 -2.55
C GLU A 5 8.16 1.12 -2.00
N ARG A 6 8.28 2.24 -1.29
CA ARG A 6 7.11 2.97 -0.77
C ARG A 6 6.18 3.44 -1.87
N GLN A 7 6.73 4.01 -2.94
CA GLN A 7 5.95 4.41 -4.12
C GLN A 7 5.24 3.22 -4.77
N ILE A 8 5.92 2.08 -4.91
CA ILE A 8 5.33 0.87 -5.48
C ILE A 8 4.16 0.39 -4.63
N ILE A 9 4.32 0.32 -3.31
CA ILE A 9 3.27 -0.10 -2.39
C ILE A 9 2.08 0.87 -2.42
N ASP A 10 2.32 2.18 -2.38
CA ASP A 10 1.26 3.19 -2.39
C ASP A 10 0.43 3.15 -3.69
N GLN A 11 1.08 2.99 -4.83
CA GLN A 11 0.39 2.90 -6.12
C GLN A 11 -0.33 1.57 -6.29
N ALA A 12 0.28 0.45 -5.89
CA ALA A 12 -0.41 -0.84 -5.87
C ALA A 12 -1.64 -0.80 -4.95
N HIS A 13 -1.54 -0.11 -3.80
CA HIS A 13 -2.66 0.10 -2.89
C HIS A 13 -3.85 0.79 -3.56
N LYS A 14 -3.61 1.86 -4.32
CA LYS A 14 -4.65 2.55 -5.09
C LYS A 14 -5.33 1.62 -6.10
N VAL A 15 -4.56 0.75 -6.77
CA VAL A 15 -5.09 -0.24 -7.72
C VAL A 15 -6.00 -1.24 -7.02
N PHE A 16 -5.54 -1.82 -5.90
CA PHE A 16 -6.33 -2.81 -5.15
C PHE A 16 -7.60 -2.21 -4.53
N MET A 17 -7.54 -0.97 -4.03
CA MET A 17 -8.72 -0.29 -3.48
C MET A 17 -9.76 0.03 -4.55
N ARG A 18 -9.33 0.23 -5.81
CA ARG A 18 -10.24 0.51 -6.92
C ARG A 18 -10.83 -0.73 -7.56
N LEU A 19 -10.02 -1.79 -7.73
CA LEU A 19 -10.39 -2.96 -8.53
C LEU A 19 -10.65 -4.22 -7.71
N GLY A 20 -10.24 -4.24 -6.44
CA GLY A 20 -10.26 -5.41 -5.57
C GLY A 20 -9.07 -6.35 -5.83
N ILE A 21 -8.65 -7.07 -4.78
CA ILE A 21 -7.45 -7.91 -4.82
C ILE A 21 -7.58 -9.09 -5.81
N ARG A 22 -8.78 -9.70 -5.91
CA ARG A 22 -9.02 -10.88 -6.76
C ARG A 22 -9.03 -10.57 -8.27
N SER A 23 -9.25 -9.31 -8.63
CA SER A 23 -9.41 -8.90 -10.04
C SER A 23 -8.13 -8.32 -10.64
N VAL A 24 -7.03 -8.35 -9.90
CA VAL A 24 -5.76 -7.72 -10.27
C VAL A 24 -4.67 -8.79 -10.24
N ASN A 25 -3.79 -8.79 -11.24
CA ASN A 25 -2.59 -9.62 -11.28
C ASN A 25 -1.31 -8.75 -11.29
N MET A 26 -0.14 -9.40 -11.27
CA MET A 26 1.15 -8.70 -11.25
C MET A 26 1.44 -7.89 -12.53
N ASP A 27 0.88 -8.28 -13.67
CA ASP A 27 1.03 -7.54 -14.93
C ASP A 27 0.22 -6.24 -14.89
N ASP A 28 -1.02 -6.31 -14.40
CA ASP A 28 -1.87 -5.11 -14.21
C ASP A 28 -1.18 -4.09 -13.31
N ILE A 29 -0.54 -4.55 -12.24
CA ILE A 29 0.17 -3.70 -11.28
C ILE A 29 1.39 -3.07 -11.94
N ALA A 30 2.21 -3.86 -12.63
CA ALA A 30 3.37 -3.36 -13.37
C ALA A 30 2.97 -2.30 -14.41
N GLN A 31 1.86 -2.53 -15.13
CA GLN A 31 1.30 -1.59 -16.11
C GLN A 31 0.85 -0.27 -15.44
N HIS A 32 0.12 -0.35 -14.32
CA HIS A 32 -0.30 0.83 -13.56
C HIS A 32 0.88 1.64 -13.01
N LEU A 33 1.93 0.94 -12.58
CA LEU A 33 3.18 1.52 -12.08
C LEU A 33 4.09 2.06 -13.20
N ARG A 34 3.78 1.78 -14.47
CA ARG A 34 4.61 2.09 -15.65
C ARG A 34 6.05 1.55 -15.51
N ILE A 35 6.19 0.33 -14.99
CA ILE A 35 7.47 -0.37 -14.88
C ILE A 35 7.38 -1.76 -15.50
N SER A 36 8.52 -2.38 -15.78
CA SER A 36 8.52 -3.78 -16.20
C SER A 36 8.14 -4.70 -15.04
N LYS A 37 7.52 -5.85 -15.34
CA LYS A 37 7.25 -6.91 -14.35
C LYS A 37 8.53 -7.36 -13.64
N LYS A 38 9.64 -7.44 -14.38
CA LYS A 38 10.98 -7.74 -13.82
C LYS A 38 11.41 -6.71 -12.79
N THR A 39 11.17 -5.43 -13.04
CA THR A 39 11.44 -4.35 -12.08
C THR A 39 10.54 -4.47 -10.86
N LEU A 40 9.25 -4.78 -11.02
CA LEU A 40 8.34 -5.02 -9.89
C LEU A 40 8.85 -6.15 -8.99
N TYR A 41 9.30 -7.25 -9.59
CA TYR A 41 9.86 -8.40 -8.87
C TYR A 41 11.18 -8.13 -8.12
N GLN A 42 11.89 -7.03 -8.43
CA GLN A 42 13.05 -6.61 -7.64
C GLN A 42 12.66 -6.09 -6.25
N PHE A 43 11.41 -5.66 -6.07
CA PHE A 43 10.92 -5.06 -4.83
C PHE A 43 9.97 -5.97 -4.05
N VAL A 44 9.19 -6.80 -4.76
CA VAL A 44 8.24 -7.75 -4.17
C VAL A 44 8.40 -9.13 -4.78
N LYS A 45 8.31 -10.19 -3.97
CA LYS A 45 8.54 -11.57 -4.44
C LYS A 45 7.40 -12.08 -5.30
N ASP A 46 6.17 -11.81 -4.87
CA ASP A 46 4.96 -12.28 -5.51
C ASP A 46 3.76 -11.43 -5.05
N MET A 47 2.56 -11.82 -5.49
CA MET A 47 1.33 -11.13 -5.12
C MET A 47 1.04 -11.19 -3.61
N GLN A 48 1.35 -12.31 -2.96
CA GLN A 48 1.09 -12.49 -1.54
C GLN A 48 2.01 -11.58 -0.71
N ASP A 49 3.30 -11.50 -1.06
CA ASP A 49 4.27 -10.58 -0.45
C ASP A 49 3.83 -9.12 -0.65
N LEU A 50 3.41 -8.75 -1.87
CA LEU A 50 2.91 -7.40 -2.14
C LEU A 50 1.69 -7.04 -1.28
N VAL A 51 0.70 -7.93 -1.20
CA VAL A 51 -0.50 -7.72 -0.38
C VAL A 51 -0.13 -7.65 1.11
N GLN A 52 0.74 -8.53 1.60
CA GLN A 52 1.16 -8.53 3.00
C GLN A 52 1.86 -7.21 3.39
N ARG A 53 2.79 -6.74 2.55
CA ARG A 53 3.50 -5.47 2.78
C ARG A 53 2.55 -4.28 2.76
N LEU A 54 1.59 -4.29 1.84
CA LEU A 54 0.57 -3.26 1.75
C LEU A 54 -0.33 -3.23 2.98
N VAL A 55 -0.83 -4.38 3.44
CA VAL A 55 -1.66 -4.46 4.65
C VAL A 55 -0.89 -3.94 5.85
N LYS A 56 0.36 -4.38 6.02
CA LYS A 56 1.24 -3.91 7.09
C LYS A 56 1.42 -2.39 7.05
N TYR A 57 1.79 -1.85 5.88
CA TYR A 57 1.95 -0.41 5.67
C TYR A 57 0.68 0.37 6.03
N ASN A 58 -0.49 -0.12 5.58
CA ASN A 58 -1.76 0.54 5.84
C ASN A 58 -2.12 0.51 7.33
N CYS A 59 -1.92 -0.61 8.01
CA CYS A 59 -2.11 -0.71 9.47
C CYS A 59 -1.20 0.25 10.23
N GLU A 60 0.08 0.36 9.83
CA GLU A 60 1.03 1.31 10.44
C GLU A 60 0.59 2.76 10.22
N GLN A 61 0.16 3.13 9.02
CA GLN A 61 -0.34 4.48 8.72
C GLN A 61 -1.62 4.80 9.51
N HIS A 62 -2.57 3.86 9.57
CA HIS A 62 -3.80 4.04 10.35
C HIS A 62 -3.51 4.16 11.84
N HIS A 63 -2.63 3.31 12.37
CA HIS A 63 -2.23 3.39 13.78
C HIS A 63 -1.62 4.75 14.10
N ALA A 64 -0.66 5.22 13.28
CA ALA A 64 -0.04 6.53 13.46
C ALA A 64 -1.07 7.68 13.38
N ALA A 65 -2.01 7.60 12.43
CA ALA A 65 -3.07 8.61 12.30
C ALA A 65 -4.01 8.63 13.52
N ILE A 66 -4.45 7.47 13.99
CA ILE A 66 -5.31 7.34 15.18
C ILE A 66 -4.58 7.87 16.40
N THR A 67 -3.35 7.44 16.64
CA THR A 67 -2.53 7.92 17.76
C THR A 67 -2.38 9.44 17.72
N GLY A 68 -2.05 10.01 16.55
CA GLY A 68 -1.95 11.46 16.40
C GLY A 68 -3.27 12.21 16.62
N ILE A 69 -4.43 11.59 16.35
CA ILE A 69 -5.73 12.18 16.68
C ILE A 69 -5.97 12.13 18.19
N CYS A 70 -5.69 10.98 18.84
CA CYS A 70 -5.84 10.82 20.28
C CYS A 70 -4.96 11.78 21.07
N GLU A 71 -3.72 12.01 20.62
CA GLU A 71 -2.77 12.95 21.23
C GLU A 71 -3.25 14.41 21.19
N ARG A 72 -4.15 14.77 20.26
CA ARG A 72 -4.71 16.13 20.19
C ARG A 72 -5.69 16.44 21.33
N GLY A 73 -6.13 15.42 22.09
CA GLY A 73 -7.01 15.61 23.24
C GLY A 73 -8.34 16.29 22.90
N LEU A 74 -8.81 16.15 21.67
CA LEU A 74 -10.07 16.75 21.22
C LEU A 74 -11.25 16.01 21.86
N ASN A 75 -12.15 16.75 22.50
CA ASN A 75 -13.39 16.20 23.01
C ASN A 75 -14.39 15.97 21.87
N ALA A 76 -15.18 14.89 21.96
CA ALA A 76 -16.19 14.55 20.95
C ALA A 76 -17.45 15.45 20.99
N ILE A 77 -17.51 16.40 21.93
CA ILE A 77 -18.65 17.28 22.16
C ILE A 77 -18.12 18.71 22.31
N ASP A 78 -18.42 19.55 21.32
CA ASP A 78 -18.93 20.91 21.52
C ASP A 78 -20.41 20.89 21.07
#